data_AF-A0A1P8UMJ2-F1
#
_entry.id   AF-A0A1P8UMJ2-F1
#
_cell.length_a   1.000
_cell.length_b   1.000
_cell.length_c   1.000
_cell.angle_alpha   90.00
_cell.angle_beta   90.00
_cell.angle_gamma   90.00
#
_symmetry.space_group_name_H-M   'P 1'
#
loop_
_entity.id
_entity.type
_entity.pdbx_description
1 polymer ?
#
loop_
_entity_poly.entity_id
_entity_poly.type
_entity_poly.pdbx_seq_one_letter_code
_entity_poly.pdbx_strand_id
1 'polypeptide(L)'
;MVKTLLDPYLLPNSGMFDGVEISAPEGSLLNPRQPAATGARSITCNKVVRALIGAFSQLLPEDRGQAAGQDIVPVMVFAGKRRGRDEGYVYLESIGGGAGARALGNGMDGVHVHVTNSSNLPIEPLEIEYDLIVDEYALVEDSSGAGRYRGGMGIARQISAPHGGVIFTARSDGHREGAPGARGGTAGRPANLVKNAGSDHAEELSPMIANLTLEAGENVRLETPGGGGYGDAAERDPVALAGDLRDGRMSRERAEALYGRAKLDAALAQI
;
A
#
# COMPACT_ATOMS: atom_id res chain seq x y z
N MET A 1 -2.37 4.25 -16.58
CA MET A 1 -1.38 3.15 -16.71
C MET A 1 -0.83 3.00 -18.13
N VAL A 2 -1.66 2.83 -19.17
CA VAL A 2 -1.18 2.64 -20.55
C VAL A 2 -0.19 3.73 -20.99
N LYS A 3 -0.52 5.00 -20.76
CA LYS A 3 0.38 6.14 -20.98
C LYS A 3 1.74 5.97 -20.29
N THR A 4 1.75 5.71 -18.99
CA THR A 4 2.99 5.64 -18.21
C THR A 4 3.88 4.46 -18.60
N LEU A 5 3.33 3.41 -19.21
CA LEU A 5 4.09 2.26 -19.73
C LEU A 5 4.57 2.45 -21.16
N LEU A 6 3.75 3.05 -22.03
CA LEU A 6 4.03 3.17 -23.46
C LEU A 6 4.74 4.47 -23.83
N ASP A 7 4.20 5.60 -23.40
CA ASP A 7 4.75 6.93 -23.67
C ASP A 7 4.40 7.92 -22.54
N PRO A 8 5.29 8.09 -21.56
CA PRO A 8 5.07 9.03 -20.47
C PRO A 8 5.14 10.49 -20.92
N TYR A 9 5.73 10.80 -22.07
CA TYR A 9 5.92 12.17 -22.58
C TYR A 9 4.76 12.67 -23.43
N LEU A 10 3.93 11.76 -23.96
CA LEU A 10 2.70 12.13 -24.65
C LEU A 10 1.82 13.02 -23.75
N LEU A 11 1.16 14.03 -24.31
CA LEU A 11 0.26 14.90 -23.55
C LEU A 11 -1.02 14.14 -23.15
N PRO A 12 -1.51 14.27 -21.90
CA PRO A 12 -2.76 13.65 -21.48
C PRO A 12 -3.95 14.42 -22.06
N ASN A 13 -4.51 13.95 -23.17
CA ASN A 13 -5.71 14.50 -23.79
C ASN A 13 -6.59 13.37 -24.35
N SER A 14 -7.79 13.70 -24.83
CA SER A 14 -8.76 12.69 -25.29
C SER A 14 -8.25 11.78 -26.40
N GLY A 15 -7.35 12.27 -27.27
CA GLY A 15 -6.80 11.49 -28.37
C GLY A 15 -5.99 10.27 -27.93
N MET A 16 -5.54 10.23 -26.66
CA MET A 16 -4.88 9.04 -26.11
C MET A 16 -5.80 7.82 -26.02
N PHE A 17 -7.11 8.06 -25.96
CA PHE A 17 -8.12 7.01 -25.86
C PHE A 17 -8.55 6.48 -27.23
N ASP A 18 -8.29 7.22 -28.32
CA ASP A 18 -8.67 6.82 -29.68
C ASP A 18 -7.98 5.50 -30.12
N GLY A 19 -6.81 5.20 -29.55
CA GLY A 19 -6.07 3.95 -29.77
C GLY A 19 -6.38 2.82 -28.77
N VAL A 20 -7.37 2.99 -27.89
CA VAL A 20 -7.69 2.02 -26.83
C VAL A 20 -9.17 1.68 -26.84
N GLU A 21 -9.50 0.43 -27.16
CA GLU A 21 -10.85 -0.09 -27.00
C GLU A 21 -11.04 -0.61 -25.56
N ILE A 22 -12.06 -0.09 -24.86
CA ILE A 22 -12.42 -0.53 -23.51
C ILE A 22 -13.76 -1.25 -23.60
N SER A 23 -13.75 -2.54 -23.28
CA SER A 23 -14.96 -3.36 -23.17
C SER A 23 -15.16 -3.82 -21.72
N ALA A 24 -16.31 -3.49 -21.15
CA ALA A 24 -16.72 -3.93 -19.82
C ALA A 24 -18.21 -4.32 -19.86
N PRO A 25 -18.55 -5.62 -19.71
CA PRO A 25 -19.94 -6.06 -19.77
C PRO A 25 -20.82 -5.34 -18.76
N GLU A 26 -22.00 -4.89 -19.19
CA GLU A 26 -22.96 -4.23 -18.30
C GLU A 26 -23.42 -5.17 -17.18
N GLY A 27 -23.48 -4.67 -15.95
CA GLY A 27 -23.72 -5.45 -14.75
C GLY A 27 -22.46 -6.08 -14.14
N SER A 28 -21.29 -5.95 -14.77
CA SER A 28 -20.03 -6.38 -14.18
C SER A 28 -19.54 -5.43 -13.08
N LEU A 29 -18.53 -5.86 -12.33
CA LEU A 29 -17.85 -5.04 -11.31
C LEU A 29 -17.29 -3.71 -11.89
N LEU A 30 -16.91 -3.70 -13.17
CA LEU A 30 -16.33 -2.54 -13.84
C LEU A 30 -17.36 -1.70 -14.61
N ASN A 31 -18.58 -2.21 -14.81
CA ASN A 31 -19.68 -1.51 -15.46
C ASN A 31 -21.01 -1.85 -14.77
N PRO A 32 -21.19 -1.42 -13.50
CA PRO A 32 -22.34 -1.80 -12.69
C PRO A 32 -23.62 -1.06 -13.14
N ARG A 33 -24.78 -1.70 -12.95
CA ARG A 33 -26.10 -1.08 -13.16
C ARG A 33 -26.55 -0.33 -11.92
N GLN A 34 -27.17 0.83 -12.10
CA GLN A 34 -27.87 1.50 -11.00
C GLN A 34 -28.94 0.55 -10.40
N PRO A 35 -29.07 0.43 -9.06
CA PRO A 35 -28.45 1.22 -7.98
C PRO A 35 -27.24 0.55 -7.28
N ALA A 36 -26.45 -0.28 -7.97
CA ALA A 36 -25.33 -0.99 -7.36
C ALA A 36 -24.31 -0.04 -6.69
N ALA A 37 -23.76 -0.47 -5.57
CA ALA A 37 -22.84 0.32 -4.75
C ALA A 37 -21.45 0.47 -5.40
N THR A 38 -20.95 1.70 -5.49
CA THR A 38 -19.65 2.04 -6.13
C THR A 38 -18.71 2.86 -5.23
N GLY A 39 -19.04 2.99 -3.93
CA GLY A 39 -18.32 3.87 -3.00
C GLY A 39 -16.84 3.53 -2.81
N ALA A 40 -16.45 2.25 -2.94
CA ALA A 40 -15.06 1.78 -2.80
C ALA A 40 -14.35 1.55 -4.15
N ARG A 41 -14.81 2.18 -5.25
CA ARG A 41 -14.28 1.94 -6.60
C ARG A 41 -12.78 2.11 -6.75
N SER A 42 -12.13 2.93 -5.92
CA SER A 42 -10.67 3.15 -5.98
C SER A 42 -9.89 1.84 -5.79
N ILE A 43 -10.38 0.91 -4.95
CA ILE A 43 -9.77 -0.41 -4.79
C ILE A 43 -9.88 -1.19 -6.10
N THR A 44 -11.09 -1.26 -6.67
CA THR A 44 -11.35 -1.91 -7.96
C THR A 44 -10.49 -1.33 -9.08
N CYS A 45 -10.36 -0.01 -9.17
CA CYS A 45 -9.52 0.66 -10.17
C CYS A 45 -8.04 0.25 -10.02
N ASN A 46 -7.51 0.14 -8.80
CA ASN A 46 -6.14 -0.33 -8.60
C ASN A 46 -5.96 -1.81 -8.97
N LYS A 47 -6.96 -2.66 -8.74
CA LYS A 47 -6.91 -4.06 -9.21
C LYS A 47 -6.88 -4.16 -10.74
N VAL A 48 -7.59 -3.27 -11.45
CA VAL A 48 -7.47 -3.16 -12.92
C VAL A 48 -6.05 -2.76 -13.30
N VAL A 49 -5.46 -1.78 -12.60
CA VAL A 49 -4.07 -1.38 -12.86
C VAL A 49 -3.09 -2.52 -12.59
N ARG A 50 -3.25 -3.31 -11.51
CA ARG A 50 -2.47 -4.53 -11.25
C ARG A 50 -2.53 -5.50 -12.42
N ALA A 51 -3.73 -5.77 -12.94
CA ALA A 51 -3.92 -6.66 -14.07
C ALA A 51 -3.22 -6.14 -15.34
N LEU A 52 -3.31 -4.84 -15.61
CA LEU A 52 -2.59 -4.21 -16.72
C LEU A 52 -1.07 -4.33 -16.54
N ILE A 53 -0.54 -4.08 -15.35
CA ILE A 53 0.90 -4.25 -15.08
C ILE A 53 1.32 -5.68 -15.34
N GLY A 54 0.56 -6.67 -14.85
CA GLY A 54 0.83 -8.09 -15.10
C GLY A 54 0.83 -8.44 -16.59
N ALA A 55 -0.13 -7.93 -17.36
CA ALA A 55 -0.20 -8.15 -18.81
C ALA A 55 0.96 -7.48 -19.57
N PHE A 56 1.20 -6.19 -19.33
CA PHE A 56 2.27 -5.44 -19.98
C PHE A 56 3.65 -5.91 -19.56
N SER A 57 3.82 -6.44 -18.34
CA SER A 57 5.08 -7.02 -17.91
C SER A 57 5.54 -8.17 -18.80
N GLN A 58 4.63 -8.84 -19.51
CA GLN A 58 4.94 -9.92 -20.44
C GLN A 58 5.29 -9.41 -21.85
N LEU A 59 4.77 -8.24 -22.23
CA LEU A 59 4.89 -7.67 -23.57
C LEU A 59 6.04 -6.67 -23.71
N LEU A 60 6.31 -5.89 -22.66
CA LEU A 60 7.33 -4.86 -22.70
C LEU A 60 8.74 -5.48 -22.60
N PRO A 61 9.74 -4.84 -23.23
CA PRO A 61 11.16 -5.14 -22.97
C PRO A 61 11.48 -5.12 -21.48
N GLU A 62 12.47 -5.92 -21.07
CA GLU A 62 12.87 -6.06 -19.66
C GLU A 62 13.17 -4.70 -19.03
N ASP A 63 13.91 -3.83 -19.72
CA ASP A 63 14.33 -2.51 -19.24
C ASP A 63 13.18 -1.48 -19.06
N ARG A 64 11.96 -1.84 -19.48
CA ARG A 64 10.74 -1.01 -19.36
C ARG A 64 9.68 -1.62 -18.45
N GLY A 65 9.97 -2.76 -17.84
CA GLY A 65 9.02 -3.45 -16.97
C GLY A 65 8.89 -2.81 -15.59
N GLN A 66 7.79 -3.16 -14.91
CA GLN A 66 7.59 -2.90 -13.49
C GLN A 66 6.77 -4.02 -12.85
N ALA A 67 6.92 -4.18 -11.55
CA ALA A 67 6.09 -5.03 -10.70
C ALA A 67 4.83 -4.29 -10.22
N ALA A 68 3.92 -5.03 -9.59
CA ALA A 68 2.75 -4.46 -8.94
C ALA A 68 3.14 -3.64 -7.69
N GLY A 69 2.38 -2.59 -7.38
CA GLY A 69 2.50 -1.86 -6.12
C GLY A 69 1.48 -2.36 -5.11
N GLN A 70 1.26 -1.62 -4.03
CA GLN A 70 0.25 -1.94 -3.02
C GLN A 70 -1.13 -2.25 -3.65
N ASP A 71 -1.43 -1.64 -4.81
CA ASP A 71 -2.58 -1.91 -5.66
C ASP A 71 -3.93 -1.94 -4.92
N ILE A 72 -3.98 -1.20 -3.82
CA ILE A 72 -5.13 -0.87 -3.01
C ILE A 72 -5.05 0.62 -2.64
N VAL A 73 -6.14 1.16 -2.13
CA VAL A 73 -6.18 2.49 -1.50
C VAL A 73 -6.97 2.30 -0.22
N PRO A 74 -6.31 1.84 0.86
CA PRO A 74 -7.01 1.59 2.09
C PRO A 74 -7.42 2.92 2.68
N VAL A 75 -8.63 2.95 3.25
CA VAL A 75 -9.20 4.14 3.87
C VAL A 75 -9.63 3.82 5.28
N MET A 76 -9.19 4.65 6.22
CA MET A 76 -9.70 4.68 7.59
C MET A 76 -10.65 5.86 7.72
N VAL A 77 -11.81 5.63 8.34
CA VAL A 77 -12.79 6.66 8.64
C VAL A 77 -13.10 6.59 10.13
N PHE A 78 -12.98 7.74 10.79
CA PHE A 78 -13.34 7.92 12.18
C PHE A 78 -14.44 8.97 12.27
N ALA A 79 -15.45 8.71 13.08
CA ALA A 79 -16.49 9.68 13.39
C ALA A 79 -16.72 9.73 14.89
N GLY A 80 -16.86 10.94 15.42
CA GLY A 80 -16.99 11.14 16.85
C GLY A 80 -17.53 12.53 17.16
N LYS A 81 -17.53 12.89 18.44
CA LYS A 81 -17.83 14.25 18.89
C LYS A 81 -16.54 15.03 19.08
N ARG A 82 -16.54 16.30 18.71
CA ARG A 82 -15.41 17.18 19.04
C ARG A 82 -15.40 17.48 20.53
N ARG A 83 -14.23 17.40 21.15
CA ARG A 83 -14.08 17.69 22.58
C ARG A 83 -14.58 19.11 22.91
N GLY A 84 -15.51 19.18 23.86
CA GLY A 84 -16.06 20.45 24.33
C GLY A 84 -16.94 21.20 23.32
N ARG A 85 -17.38 20.55 22.23
CA ARG A 85 -18.31 21.12 21.25
C ARG A 85 -19.50 20.17 21.03
N ASP A 86 -20.65 20.71 20.67
CA ASP A 86 -21.83 19.90 20.32
C ASP A 86 -21.74 19.31 18.90
N GLU A 87 -20.77 19.77 18.11
CA GLU A 87 -20.52 19.31 16.75
C GLU A 87 -19.80 17.95 16.71
N GLY A 88 -20.22 17.09 15.79
CA GLY A 88 -19.48 15.89 15.41
C GLY A 88 -18.35 16.18 14.43
N TYR A 89 -17.49 15.19 14.22
CA TYR A 89 -16.52 15.17 13.13
C TYR A 89 -16.63 13.87 12.32
N VAL A 90 -16.16 13.93 11.07
CA VAL A 90 -15.80 12.77 10.28
C VAL A 90 -14.41 13.01 9.74
N TYR A 91 -13.47 12.18 10.18
CA TYR A 91 -12.11 12.13 9.67
C TYR A 91 -11.98 10.97 8.69
N LEU A 92 -11.44 11.23 7.51
CA LEU A 92 -11.19 10.23 6.49
C LEU A 92 -9.74 10.36 6.05
N GLU A 93 -9.00 9.26 6.09
CA GLU A 93 -7.63 9.17 5.62
C GLU A 93 -7.49 8.07 4.59
N SER A 94 -6.95 8.39 3.41
CA SER A 94 -6.42 7.38 2.49
C SER A 94 -4.94 7.21 2.73
N ILE A 95 -4.46 5.97 2.75
CA ILE A 95 -3.07 5.67 3.10
C ILE A 95 -2.31 5.18 1.87
N GLY A 96 -1.06 5.64 1.72
CA GLY A 96 -0.10 5.14 0.76
C GLY A 96 0.48 3.78 1.15
N GLY A 97 1.49 3.33 0.42
CA GLY A 97 2.11 2.02 0.61
C GLY A 97 3.25 1.79 -0.37
N GLY A 98 3.63 0.54 -0.56
CA GLY A 98 4.79 0.25 -1.40
C GLY A 98 4.49 0.36 -2.89
N ALA A 99 5.26 1.16 -3.63
CA ALA A 99 5.21 1.10 -5.10
C ALA A 99 5.91 -0.15 -5.63
N GLY A 100 5.51 -0.64 -6.80
CA GLY A 100 6.19 -1.75 -7.46
C GLY A 100 7.61 -1.39 -7.87
N ALA A 101 8.52 -2.35 -7.77
CA ALA A 101 9.86 -2.22 -8.32
C ALA A 101 9.82 -2.03 -9.84
N ARG A 102 10.79 -1.30 -10.37
CA ARG A 102 10.93 -1.03 -11.80
C ARG A 102 12.17 -1.74 -12.31
N ALA A 103 12.24 -1.95 -13.62
CA ALA A 103 13.42 -2.51 -14.27
C ALA A 103 14.71 -1.71 -14.07
N LEU A 104 14.57 -0.44 -13.69
CA LEU A 104 15.69 0.51 -13.51
C LEU A 104 15.84 0.97 -12.05
N GLY A 105 15.13 0.37 -11.08
CA GLY A 105 15.26 0.80 -9.69
C GLY A 105 14.20 0.27 -8.75
N ASN A 106 14.47 0.43 -7.45
CA ASN A 106 13.55 0.04 -6.39
C ASN A 106 12.21 0.79 -6.51
N GLY A 107 11.17 0.18 -5.93
CA GLY A 107 9.90 0.84 -5.68
C GLY A 107 10.07 1.95 -4.65
N MET A 108 9.26 3.00 -4.78
CA MET A 108 9.18 4.08 -3.78
C MET A 108 8.45 3.58 -2.53
N ASP A 109 8.97 3.94 -1.37
CA ASP A 109 8.44 3.56 -0.06
C ASP A 109 7.31 4.51 0.37
N GLY A 110 6.21 3.98 0.88
CA GLY A 110 5.15 4.77 1.52
C GLY A 110 4.47 5.82 0.64
N VAL A 111 4.23 5.52 -0.63
CA VAL A 111 3.63 6.46 -1.59
C VAL A 111 2.22 6.05 -2.03
N HIS A 112 1.42 7.04 -2.41
CA HIS A 112 0.24 6.80 -3.23
C HIS A 112 0.65 6.38 -4.64
N VAL A 113 -0.07 5.38 -5.19
CA VAL A 113 0.19 4.85 -6.53
C VAL A 113 -1.06 4.91 -7.40
N HIS A 114 -0.81 4.84 -8.72
CA HIS A 114 -1.80 4.67 -9.78
C HIS A 114 -2.88 5.76 -9.86
N VAL A 115 -4.04 5.52 -9.24
CA VAL A 115 -5.23 6.37 -9.35
C VAL A 115 -5.35 7.37 -8.20
N THR A 116 -4.32 7.47 -7.35
CA THR A 116 -4.28 8.38 -6.21
C THR A 116 -3.01 9.22 -6.20
N ASN A 117 -3.12 10.46 -5.75
CA ASN A 117 -2.02 11.41 -5.59
C ASN A 117 -2.38 12.40 -4.46
N SER A 118 -2.60 11.86 -3.27
CA SER A 118 -2.96 12.64 -2.09
C SER A 118 -1.75 12.83 -1.19
N SER A 119 -1.62 14.03 -0.61
CA SER A 119 -0.69 14.26 0.51
C SER A 119 -1.30 13.71 1.80
N ASN A 120 -0.45 13.29 2.73
CA ASN A 120 -0.87 12.93 4.07
C ASN A 120 -1.30 14.18 4.86
N LEU A 121 -2.20 14.00 5.82
CA LEU A 121 -2.50 15.04 6.81
C LEU A 121 -1.39 15.02 7.87
N PRO A 122 -0.75 16.16 8.21
CA PRO A 122 0.20 16.19 9.31
C PRO A 122 -0.47 15.76 10.63
N ILE A 123 0.32 15.21 11.55
CA ILE A 123 -0.20 14.61 12.79
C ILE A 123 -0.82 15.69 13.68
N GLU A 124 -0.16 16.83 13.87
CA GLU A 124 -0.60 17.83 14.82
C GLU A 124 -1.98 18.43 14.45
N PRO A 125 -2.25 18.83 13.19
CA PRO A 125 -3.59 19.25 12.78
C PRO A 125 -4.65 18.15 12.92
N LEU A 126 -4.29 16.88 12.69
CA LEU A 126 -5.20 15.75 12.87
C LEU A 126 -5.65 15.65 14.33
N GLU A 127 -4.69 15.61 15.25
CA GLU A 127 -4.98 15.43 16.68
C GLU A 127 -5.74 16.62 17.27
N ILE A 128 -5.43 17.84 16.81
CA ILE A 128 -6.15 19.05 17.22
C ILE A 128 -7.63 19.01 16.79
N GLU A 129 -7.92 18.59 15.55
CA GLU A 129 -9.27 18.75 15.00
C GLU A 129 -10.20 17.56 15.17
N TYR A 130 -9.66 16.36 15.38
CA TYR A 130 -10.43 15.13 15.43
C TYR A 130 -10.40 14.42 16.78
N ASP A 131 -9.71 14.96 17.81
CA ASP A 131 -9.67 14.35 19.14
C ASP A 131 -9.30 12.85 19.07
N LEU A 132 -8.32 12.56 18.21
CA LEU A 132 -7.70 11.26 17.99
C LEU A 132 -6.22 11.41 18.31
N ILE A 133 -5.53 10.31 18.61
CA ILE A 133 -4.07 10.32 18.80
C ILE A 133 -3.44 9.38 17.80
N VAL A 134 -2.38 9.84 17.15
CA VAL A 134 -1.56 9.01 16.28
C VAL A 134 -0.50 8.33 17.11
N ASP A 135 -0.64 7.03 17.32
CA ASP A 135 0.35 6.25 18.06
C ASP A 135 1.55 5.88 17.17
N GLU A 136 1.30 5.64 15.87
CA GLU A 136 2.32 5.24 14.90
C GLU A 136 2.05 5.82 13.52
N TYR A 137 3.11 6.32 12.88
CA TYR A 137 3.17 6.56 11.45
C TYR A 137 4.56 6.23 10.93
N ALA A 138 4.72 5.03 10.39
CA ALA A 138 6.03 4.47 10.04
C ALA A 138 5.99 3.65 8.75
N LEU A 139 7.17 3.36 8.21
CA LEU A 139 7.32 2.33 7.17
C LEU A 139 7.31 0.94 7.83
N VAL A 140 6.66 -0.03 7.18
CA VAL A 140 6.60 -1.42 7.69
C VAL A 140 7.88 -2.15 7.28
N GLU A 141 8.75 -2.46 8.24
CA GLU A 141 9.94 -3.30 8.02
C GLU A 141 9.56 -4.64 7.37
N ASP A 142 10.43 -5.14 6.49
CA ASP A 142 10.27 -6.44 5.81
C ASP A 142 9.03 -6.57 4.89
N SER A 143 8.34 -5.46 4.61
CA SER A 143 7.13 -5.46 3.77
C SER A 143 7.40 -5.52 2.28
N SER A 144 8.57 -5.08 1.80
CA SER A 144 8.89 -5.07 0.37
C SER A 144 9.08 -6.47 -0.20
N GLY A 145 8.59 -6.70 -1.42
CA GLY A 145 8.95 -7.86 -2.23
C GLY A 145 10.41 -7.79 -2.69
N ALA A 146 11.09 -8.94 -2.73
CA ALA A 146 12.48 -9.05 -3.13
C ALA A 146 12.65 -9.21 -4.65
N GLY A 147 13.83 -8.85 -5.13
CA GLY A 147 14.25 -8.97 -6.52
C GLY A 147 15.60 -8.27 -6.68
N ARG A 148 16.12 -8.21 -7.92
CA ARG A 148 17.24 -7.33 -8.29
C ARG A 148 16.98 -5.92 -7.77
N TYR A 149 15.73 -5.47 -7.95
CA TYR A 149 15.17 -4.29 -7.31
C TYR A 149 14.02 -4.69 -6.38
N ARG A 150 14.07 -4.21 -5.13
CA ARG A 150 13.00 -4.44 -4.16
C ARG A 150 11.79 -3.56 -4.45
N GLY A 151 10.61 -4.05 -4.09
CA GLY A 151 9.42 -3.20 -4.03
C GLY A 151 9.54 -2.14 -2.93
N GLY A 152 8.63 -1.18 -2.95
CA GLY A 152 8.51 -0.19 -1.89
C GLY A 152 7.95 -0.79 -0.59
N MET A 153 8.25 -0.17 0.54
CA MET A 153 7.71 -0.52 1.84
C MET A 153 6.28 -0.01 2.02
N GLY A 154 5.46 -0.80 2.72
CA GLY A 154 4.15 -0.40 3.20
C GLY A 154 4.22 0.65 4.32
N ILE A 155 3.06 1.13 4.74
CA ILE A 155 2.90 2.11 5.83
C ILE A 155 2.15 1.44 6.98
N ALA A 156 2.65 1.62 8.20
CA ALA A 156 1.90 1.40 9.43
C ALA A 156 1.27 2.72 9.87
N ARG A 157 -0.03 2.68 10.13
CA ARG A 157 -0.80 3.79 10.66
C ARG A 157 -1.62 3.30 11.84
N GLN A 158 -1.27 3.75 13.04
CA GLN A 158 -2.00 3.42 14.26
C GLN A 158 -2.64 4.69 14.84
N ILE A 159 -3.93 4.60 15.13
CA ILE A 159 -4.70 5.71 15.70
C ILE A 159 -5.51 5.19 16.89
N SER A 160 -5.39 5.86 18.02
CA SER A 160 -6.14 5.58 19.25
C SER A 160 -7.27 6.58 19.45
N ALA A 161 -8.33 6.11 20.11
CA ALA A 161 -9.44 6.92 20.60
C ALA A 161 -9.18 7.31 22.06
N PRO A 162 -8.87 8.58 22.37
CA PRO A 162 -8.63 9.03 23.75
C PRO A 162 -9.88 8.92 24.64
N HIS A 163 -11.06 8.95 24.02
CA HIS A 163 -12.36 8.90 24.65
C HIS A 163 -13.24 7.87 23.96
N GLY A 164 -14.19 7.28 24.69
CA GLY A 164 -15.07 6.25 24.15
C GLY A 164 -16.15 6.80 23.21
N GLY A 165 -16.67 5.93 22.35
CA GLY A 165 -17.74 6.26 21.41
C GLY A 165 -17.25 6.77 20.05
N VAL A 166 -15.98 6.57 19.71
CA VAL A 166 -15.45 6.86 18.37
C VAL A 166 -15.86 5.73 17.44
N ILE A 167 -16.54 6.06 16.35
CA ILE A 167 -16.96 5.11 15.32
C ILE A 167 -15.85 4.99 14.29
N PHE A 168 -15.34 3.77 14.10
CA PHE A 168 -14.37 3.42 13.09
C PHE A 168 -15.00 2.61 11.95
N THR A 169 -14.58 2.92 10.73
CA THR A 169 -14.92 2.19 9.51
C THR A 169 -13.67 2.07 8.66
N ALA A 170 -13.34 0.86 8.20
CA ALA A 170 -12.21 0.60 7.32
C ALA A 170 -12.68 0.09 5.97
N ARG A 171 -12.03 0.59 4.91
CA ARG A 171 -12.12 0.05 3.56
C ARG A 171 -10.71 -0.32 3.11
N SER A 172 -10.29 -1.53 3.39
CA SER A 172 -9.01 -2.11 2.98
C SER A 172 -9.24 -3.30 2.03
N ASP A 173 -8.16 -3.89 1.54
CA ASP A 173 -8.12 -5.10 0.71
C ASP A 173 -6.66 -5.60 0.68
N GLY A 174 -6.35 -6.73 0.04
CA GLY A 174 -4.98 -7.24 -0.08
C GLY A 174 -4.45 -7.90 1.20
N HIS A 175 -5.35 -8.37 2.08
CA HIS A 175 -4.99 -9.07 3.33
C HIS A 175 -4.63 -10.54 3.11
N ARG A 176 -5.04 -11.12 1.98
CA ARG A 176 -4.74 -12.52 1.62
C ARG A 176 -3.50 -12.66 0.75
N GLU A 177 -3.32 -11.72 -0.18
CA GLU A 177 -2.24 -11.75 -1.16
C GLU A 177 -1.68 -10.34 -1.31
N GLY A 178 -0.36 -10.21 -1.15
CA GLY A 178 0.34 -8.96 -1.40
C GLY A 178 0.50 -8.64 -2.88
N ALA A 179 1.17 -7.52 -3.14
CA ALA A 179 1.50 -7.06 -4.49
C ALA A 179 2.45 -8.05 -5.18
N PRO A 180 2.09 -8.66 -6.33
CA PRO A 180 2.94 -9.65 -6.98
C PRO A 180 4.22 -9.04 -7.53
N GLY A 181 5.33 -9.75 -7.41
CA GLY A 181 6.57 -9.41 -8.10
C GLY A 181 6.48 -9.67 -9.60
N ALA A 182 7.52 -9.28 -10.33
CA ALA A 182 7.65 -9.50 -11.76
C ALA A 182 9.05 -10.00 -12.13
N ARG A 183 9.15 -10.79 -13.21
CA ARG A 183 10.42 -11.28 -13.77
C ARG A 183 11.33 -11.95 -12.72
N GLY A 184 10.77 -12.79 -11.85
CA GLY A 184 11.52 -13.48 -10.79
C GLY A 184 11.50 -12.78 -9.42
N GLY A 185 10.96 -11.56 -9.34
CA GLY A 185 10.74 -10.89 -8.07
C GLY A 185 9.60 -11.52 -7.26
N THR A 186 9.68 -11.39 -5.94
CA THR A 186 8.69 -11.92 -4.99
C THR A 186 7.62 -10.87 -4.66
N ALA A 187 6.50 -11.36 -4.11
CA ALA A 187 5.42 -10.48 -3.67
C ALA A 187 5.81 -9.69 -2.42
N GLY A 188 5.28 -8.47 -2.30
CA GLY A 188 5.29 -7.73 -1.04
C GLY A 188 4.42 -8.39 0.02
N ARG A 189 4.58 -8.01 1.29
CA ARG A 189 3.70 -8.47 2.38
C ARG A 189 2.25 -7.98 2.13
N PRO A 190 1.24 -8.78 2.53
CA PRO A 190 -0.15 -8.36 2.48
C PRO A 190 -0.42 -7.23 3.49
N ALA A 191 -1.57 -6.57 3.33
CA ALA A 191 -2.08 -5.64 4.34
C ALA A 191 -2.52 -6.40 5.60
N ASN A 192 -2.61 -5.68 6.71
CA ASN A 192 -3.13 -6.19 7.98
C ASN A 192 -3.90 -5.07 8.71
N LEU A 193 -5.01 -5.39 9.37
CA LEU A 193 -5.76 -4.45 10.19
C LEU A 193 -6.00 -5.06 11.57
N VAL A 194 -5.54 -4.39 12.61
CA VAL A 194 -5.59 -4.91 13.98
C VAL A 194 -6.28 -3.90 14.89
N LYS A 195 -7.21 -4.36 15.72
CA LYS A 195 -7.75 -3.61 16.86
C LYS A 195 -6.88 -3.86 18.08
N ASN A 196 -6.70 -2.84 18.91
CA ASN A 196 -5.94 -2.91 20.16
C ASN A 196 -4.52 -3.44 19.91
N ALA A 197 -3.89 -2.95 18.84
CA ALA A 197 -2.53 -3.33 18.48
C ALA A 197 -1.57 -2.96 19.63
N GLY A 198 -0.61 -3.85 19.89
CA GLY A 198 0.35 -3.71 20.98
C GLY A 198 -0.18 -4.09 22.37
N SER A 199 -1.39 -4.65 22.48
CA SER A 199 -1.96 -5.14 23.74
C SER A 199 -2.10 -6.68 23.76
N ASP A 200 -2.32 -7.24 24.97
CA ASP A 200 -2.57 -8.69 25.17
C ASP A 200 -3.89 -9.18 24.57
N HIS A 201 -4.75 -8.28 24.10
CA HIS A 201 -6.05 -8.58 23.51
C HIS A 201 -6.17 -8.01 22.09
N ALA A 202 -5.03 -7.87 21.39
CA ALA A 202 -5.01 -7.50 19.99
C ALA A 202 -5.82 -8.48 19.13
N GLU A 203 -6.64 -7.94 18.23
CA GLU A 203 -7.54 -8.72 17.38
C GLU A 203 -7.37 -8.32 15.92
N GLU A 204 -7.13 -9.28 15.03
CA GLU A 204 -7.15 -9.04 13.59
C GLU A 204 -8.59 -8.81 13.11
N LEU A 205 -8.80 -7.72 12.38
CA LEU A 205 -10.10 -7.33 11.86
C LEU A 205 -10.23 -7.69 10.38
N SER A 206 -11.49 -7.86 9.94
CA SER A 206 -11.81 -7.95 8.52
C SER A 206 -11.32 -6.70 7.76
N PRO A 207 -10.80 -6.84 6.51
CA PRO A 207 -10.36 -5.72 5.68
C PRO A 207 -11.46 -4.70 5.41
N MET A 208 -12.72 -5.13 5.46
CA MET A 208 -13.88 -4.26 5.39
C MET A 208 -14.67 -4.39 6.69
N ILE A 209 -14.73 -3.31 7.44
CA ILE A 209 -15.49 -3.21 8.68
C ILE A 209 -16.21 -1.87 8.70
N ALA A 210 -17.43 -1.86 9.21
CA ALA A 210 -18.24 -0.66 9.32
C ALA A 210 -18.79 -0.53 10.74
N ASN A 211 -18.84 0.71 11.22
CA ASN A 211 -19.44 1.07 12.50
C ASN A 211 -18.87 0.31 13.72
N LEU A 212 -17.57 0.01 13.72
CA LEU A 212 -16.91 -0.52 14.92
C LEU A 212 -16.77 0.63 15.93
N THR A 213 -17.32 0.49 17.12
CA THR A 213 -17.10 1.48 18.19
C THR A 213 -15.79 1.19 18.90
N LEU A 214 -14.95 2.21 19.03
CA LEU A 214 -13.76 2.22 19.85
C LEU A 214 -14.09 2.86 21.20
N GLU A 215 -13.71 2.15 22.26
CA GLU A 215 -13.76 2.67 23.63
C GLU A 215 -12.49 3.47 23.97
N ALA A 216 -12.52 4.17 25.11
CA ALA A 216 -11.40 5.00 25.52
C ALA A 216 -10.12 4.17 25.66
N GLY A 217 -9.05 4.61 25.01
CA GLY A 217 -7.75 3.95 24.96
C GLY A 217 -7.63 2.83 23.92
N GLU A 218 -8.72 2.43 23.26
CA GLU A 218 -8.65 1.46 22.18
C GLU A 218 -8.06 2.09 20.92
N ASN A 219 -7.37 1.25 20.13
CA ASN A 219 -6.71 1.70 18.90
C ASN A 219 -7.02 0.78 17.72
N VAL A 220 -6.76 1.27 16.53
CA VAL A 220 -6.69 0.47 15.31
C VAL A 220 -5.39 0.75 14.59
N ARG A 221 -4.75 -0.31 14.10
CA ARG A 221 -3.50 -0.25 13.36
C ARG A 221 -3.69 -0.90 11.99
N LEU A 222 -3.48 -0.12 10.95
CA LEU A 222 -3.49 -0.58 9.57
C LEU A 222 -2.06 -0.62 9.02
N GLU A 223 -1.63 -1.79 8.57
CA GLU A 223 -0.46 -1.96 7.71
C GLU A 223 -0.92 -2.03 6.25
N THR A 224 -0.36 -1.18 5.39
CA THR A 224 -0.58 -1.27 3.94
C THR A 224 0.42 -2.23 3.29
N PRO A 225 0.10 -2.82 2.13
CA PRO A 225 0.98 -3.77 1.48
C PRO A 225 2.29 -3.11 1.04
N GLY A 226 3.36 -3.90 1.05
CA GLY A 226 4.55 -3.56 0.28
C GLY A 226 4.34 -3.80 -1.22
N GLY A 227 5.20 -3.20 -2.03
CA GLY A 227 5.24 -3.43 -3.47
C GLY A 227 5.94 -4.73 -3.83
N GLY A 228 5.64 -5.27 -5.00
CA GLY A 228 6.34 -6.43 -5.56
C GLY A 228 7.76 -6.07 -6.01
N GLY A 229 8.68 -7.04 -5.90
CA GLY A 229 10.04 -6.91 -6.42
C GLY A 229 10.13 -7.17 -7.93
N TYR A 230 11.25 -6.77 -8.54
CA TYR A 230 11.52 -6.92 -9.97
C TYR A 230 12.88 -7.57 -10.21
N GLY A 231 12.93 -8.56 -11.09
CA GLY A 231 14.16 -9.31 -11.42
C GLY A 231 14.51 -10.35 -10.37
N ASP A 232 15.53 -11.17 -10.66
CA ASP A 232 15.97 -12.23 -9.74
C ASP A 232 16.64 -11.64 -8.49
N ALA A 233 16.24 -12.10 -7.31
CA ALA A 233 16.88 -11.75 -6.04
C ALA A 233 18.37 -12.14 -6.02
N ALA A 234 18.78 -13.14 -6.80
CA ALA A 234 20.18 -13.52 -6.99
C ALA A 234 21.05 -12.35 -7.51
N GLU A 235 20.46 -11.39 -8.22
CA GLU A 235 21.15 -10.28 -8.88
C GLU A 235 21.13 -8.98 -8.07
N ARG A 236 20.55 -8.99 -6.86
CA ARG A 236 20.57 -7.82 -5.98
C ARG A 236 22.02 -7.43 -5.66
N ASP A 237 22.35 -6.16 -5.88
CA ASP A 237 23.66 -5.60 -5.50
C ASP A 237 23.85 -5.69 -3.97
N PRO A 238 24.94 -6.33 -3.48
CA PRO A 238 25.25 -6.38 -2.05
C PRO A 238 25.35 -5.00 -1.38
N VAL A 239 25.83 -3.96 -2.09
CA VAL A 239 25.91 -2.60 -1.53
C VAL A 239 24.51 -2.03 -1.31
N ALA A 240 23.59 -2.25 -2.27
CA ALA A 240 22.20 -1.84 -2.13
C ALA A 240 21.49 -2.59 -1.00
N LEU A 241 21.73 -3.90 -0.86
CA LEU A 241 21.21 -4.69 0.26
C LEU A 241 21.77 -4.21 1.61
N ALA A 242 23.05 -3.84 1.68
CA ALA A 242 23.66 -3.30 2.89
C ALA A 242 22.99 -1.98 3.31
N GLY A 243 22.65 -1.11 2.35
CA GLY A 243 21.86 0.09 2.59
C GLY A 243 20.47 -0.22 3.15
N ASP A 244 19.78 -1.25 2.63
CA ASP A 244 18.47 -1.67 3.15
C ASP A 244 18.57 -2.19 4.60
N LEU A 245 19.61 -2.96 4.93
CA LEU A 245 19.86 -3.46 6.29
C LEU A 245 20.20 -2.33 7.27
N ARG A 246 21.08 -1.40 6.86
CA ARG A 246 21.50 -0.27 7.67
C ARG A 246 20.34 0.68 7.97
N ASP A 247 19.49 0.91 6.98
CA ASP A 247 18.39 1.86 7.08
C ASP A 247 17.12 1.23 7.71
N GLY A 248 17.18 -0.03 8.19
CA GLY A 248 16.04 -0.70 8.83
C GLY A 248 14.88 -0.99 7.85
N ARG A 249 15.18 -1.12 6.56
CA ARG A 249 14.17 -1.48 5.55
C ARG A 249 13.92 -2.98 5.51
N MET A 250 14.96 -3.74 5.82
CA MET A 250 14.94 -5.18 5.85
C MET A 250 15.75 -5.70 7.03
N SER A 251 15.20 -6.68 7.75
CA SER A 251 15.91 -7.40 8.80
C SER A 251 16.91 -8.40 8.20
N ARG A 252 17.89 -8.80 9.02
CA ARG A 252 18.88 -9.81 8.61
C ARG A 252 18.24 -11.16 8.30
N GLU A 253 17.26 -11.56 9.10
CA GLU A 253 16.50 -12.79 8.92
C GLU A 253 15.74 -12.77 7.57
N ARG A 254 15.06 -11.66 7.28
CA ARG A 254 14.34 -11.52 6.01
C ARG A 254 15.29 -11.47 4.82
N ALA A 255 16.42 -10.77 4.96
CA ALA A 255 17.43 -10.69 3.92
C ALA A 255 18.02 -12.07 3.60
N GLU A 256 18.34 -12.87 4.62
CA GLU A 256 18.80 -14.24 4.43
C GLU A 256 17.74 -15.11 3.74
N ALA A 257 16.49 -15.04 4.19
CA ALA A 257 15.39 -15.82 3.63
C ALA A 257 15.10 -15.49 2.15
N LEU A 258 15.23 -14.23 1.75
CA LEU A 258 14.89 -13.77 0.40
C LEU A 258 16.09 -13.75 -0.57
N TYR A 259 17.29 -13.44 -0.09
CA TYR A 259 18.48 -13.22 -0.91
C TYR A 259 19.58 -14.27 -0.72
N GLY A 260 19.45 -15.13 0.30
CA GLY A 260 20.41 -16.17 0.65
C GLY A 260 21.57 -15.69 1.52
N ARG A 261 22.09 -16.59 2.35
CA ARG A 261 23.17 -16.34 3.31
C ARG A 261 24.42 -15.71 2.70
N ALA A 262 24.88 -16.21 1.55
CA ALA A 262 26.07 -15.69 0.90
C ALA A 262 25.95 -14.21 0.50
N LYS A 263 24.76 -13.76 0.06
CA LYS A 263 24.54 -12.36 -0.29
C LYS A 263 24.40 -11.49 0.95
N LEU A 264 23.74 -12.00 2.00
CA LEU A 264 23.71 -11.32 3.29
C LEU A 264 25.13 -11.08 3.81
N ASP A 265 26.00 -12.10 3.82
CA ASP A 265 27.39 -11.96 4.29
C ASP A 265 28.16 -10.91 3.47
N ALA A 266 28.00 -10.92 2.13
CA ALA A 266 28.60 -9.93 1.25
C ALA A 266 28.11 -8.49 1.51
N ALA A 267 26.83 -8.32 1.83
CA ALA A 267 26.24 -7.03 2.19
C ALA A 267 26.71 -6.54 3.56
N LEU A 268 26.79 -7.45 4.55
CA LEU A 268 27.28 -7.12 5.89
C LEU A 268 28.75 -6.69 5.89
N ALA A 269 29.55 -7.18 4.95
CA ALA A 269 30.93 -6.71 4.77
C ALA A 269 31.03 -5.26 4.26
N GLN A 270 29.92 -4.63 3.85
CA GLN A 270 29.87 -3.24 3.37
C GLN A 270 29.52 -2.21 4.48
N ILE A 271 29.13 -2.66 5.68
CA ILE A 271 28.65 -1.80 6.78
C ILE A 271 29.42 -2.02 8.08
#